data_AF-A0A0B2NV96-F1
#
_entry.id   AF-A0A0B2NV96-F1
#
_cell.length_a   1.000
_cell.length_b   1.000
_cell.length_c   1.000
_cell.angle_alpha   90.00
_cell.angle_beta   90.00
_cell.angle_gamma   90.00
#
_symmetry.space_group_name_H-M   'P 1'
#
loop_
_entity.id
_entity.type
_entity.pdbx_description
1 polymer ?
#
loop_
_entity_poly.entity_id
_entity_poly.type
_entity_poly.pdbx_seq_one_letter_code
_entity_poly.pdbx_strand_id
1 'polypeptide(L)'
;WVGNEELVNMYEERLGDAGYNLFKLARTNNRGDGLLIAIRKECLRVMDYKELLLNDCGDRVAQLLHVQSATPFVQNPKGSVPQEFLIVNTHLLFPHDSSLCVVRLNQVCESLAI
;
A
#
# COMPACT_ATOMS: atom_id res chain seq x y z
N TRP A 1 -10.47 -11.01 -1.71
CA TRP A 1 -10.27 -11.08 -0.25
C TRP A 1 -11.15 -10.08 0.48
N VAL A 2 -11.23 -8.81 0.05
CA VAL A 2 -12.09 -7.78 0.68
C VAL A 2 -13.57 -8.19 0.76
N GLY A 3 -14.08 -8.93 -0.22
CA GLY A 3 -15.45 -9.46 -0.21
C GLY A 3 -15.68 -10.70 0.65
N ASN A 4 -14.67 -11.18 1.40
CA ASN A 4 -14.79 -12.31 2.31
C ASN A 4 -14.63 -11.81 3.75
N GLU A 5 -15.75 -11.70 4.47
CA GLU A 5 -15.81 -11.14 5.83
C GLU A 5 -14.94 -11.90 6.83
N GLU A 6 -14.95 -13.24 6.78
CA GLU A 6 -14.13 -14.06 7.68
C GLU A 6 -12.64 -13.76 7.51
N LEU A 7 -12.18 -13.68 6.26
CA LEU A 7 -10.78 -13.38 5.94
C LEU A 7 -10.41 -11.95 6.35
N VAL A 8 -11.30 -10.99 6.12
CA VAL A 8 -11.10 -9.60 6.52
C VAL A 8 -10.97 -9.49 8.04
N ASN A 9 -11.91 -10.07 8.79
CA ASN A 9 -11.90 -10.06 10.25
C ASN A 9 -10.64 -10.73 10.81
N MET A 10 -10.24 -11.87 10.24
CA MET A 10 -9.00 -12.55 10.65
C MET A 10 -7.77 -11.64 10.52
N TYR A 11 -7.63 -10.89 9.43
CA TYR A 11 -6.51 -9.96 9.28
C TYR A 11 -6.63 -8.74 10.20
N GLU A 12 -7.83 -8.18 10.34
CA GLU A 12 -8.05 -7.00 11.19
C GLU A 12 -7.78 -7.28 12.66
N GLU A 13 -8.28 -8.39 13.19
CA GLU A 13 -8.05 -8.80 14.56
C GLU A 13 -6.57 -9.14 14.78
N ARG A 14 -6.01 -10.09 14.01
CA ARG A 14 -4.64 -10.56 14.27
C ARG A 14 -3.58 -9.48 14.11
N LEU A 15 -3.70 -8.64 13.09
CA LEU A 15 -2.73 -7.57 12.87
C LEU A 15 -3.02 -6.36 13.77
N GLY A 16 -4.29 -6.09 14.06
CA GLY A 16 -4.70 -5.06 15.03
C GLY A 16 -4.14 -5.34 16.43
N ASP A 17 -4.35 -6.57 16.93
CA ASP A 17 -3.84 -7.06 18.21
C ASP A 17 -2.32 -7.05 18.26
N ALA A 18 -1.66 -7.31 17.12
CA ALA A 18 -0.20 -7.21 16.98
C ALA A 18 0.32 -5.77 16.84
N GLY A 19 -0.55 -4.76 16.95
CA GLY A 19 -0.16 -3.35 16.97
C GLY A 19 0.05 -2.70 15.60
N TYR A 20 -0.58 -3.24 14.56
CA TYR A 20 -0.54 -2.65 13.21
C TYR A 20 -1.72 -1.69 12.98
N ASN A 21 -1.47 -0.61 12.24
CA ASN A 21 -2.49 0.18 11.56
C ASN A 21 -2.72 -0.42 10.17
N LEU A 22 -3.97 -0.62 9.80
CA LEU A 22 -4.35 -1.30 8.56
C LEU A 22 -4.97 -0.31 7.57
N PHE A 23 -4.53 -0.39 6.32
CA PHE A 23 -5.02 0.41 5.21
C PHE A 23 -5.54 -0.56 4.16
N LYS A 24 -6.86 -0.62 3.98
CA LYS A 24 -7.53 -1.50 3.03
C LYS A 24 -8.05 -0.70 1.85
N LEU A 25 -7.80 -1.16 0.63
CA LEU A 25 -8.35 -0.55 -0.57
C LEU A 25 -8.97 -1.62 -1.46
N ALA A 26 -10.29 -1.62 -1.58
CA ALA A 26 -10.99 -2.48 -2.51
C ALA A 26 -10.71 -2.04 -3.95
N ARG A 27 -10.66 -3.01 -4.88
CA ARG A 27 -10.74 -2.69 -6.30
C ARG A 27 -12.11 -2.09 -6.63
N THR A 28 -12.15 -1.25 -7.67
CA THR A 28 -13.41 -0.69 -8.19
C THR A 28 -14.30 -1.79 -8.78
N ASN A 29 -15.57 -1.48 -9.04
CA ASN A 29 -16.51 -2.38 -9.70
C ASN A 29 -16.72 -3.74 -9.00
N ASN A 30 -16.64 -3.76 -7.66
CA ASN A 30 -16.98 -4.89 -6.79
C ASN A 30 -16.30 -6.22 -7.20
N ARG A 31 -15.01 -6.19 -7.53
CA ARG A 31 -14.23 -7.38 -7.91
C ARG A 31 -14.03 -8.39 -6.78
N GLY A 32 -14.37 -8.02 -5.54
CA GLY A 32 -14.28 -8.89 -4.35
C GLY A 32 -12.87 -9.00 -3.75
N ASP A 33 -11.87 -8.39 -4.37
CA ASP A 33 -10.49 -8.30 -3.90
C ASP A 33 -9.96 -6.85 -3.85
N GLY A 34 -8.71 -6.68 -3.42
CA GLY A 34 -8.14 -5.37 -3.12
C GLY A 34 -6.72 -5.47 -2.58
N LEU A 35 -6.27 -4.39 -1.94
CA LEU A 35 -4.94 -4.24 -1.36
C LEU A 35 -5.03 -4.03 0.15
N LEU A 36 -4.02 -4.52 0.86
CA LEU A 36 -3.83 -4.29 2.29
C LEU A 36 -2.39 -3.81 2.52
N ILE A 37 -2.22 -2.73 3.28
CA ILE A 37 -0.95 -2.35 3.90
C ILE A 37 -1.14 -2.39 5.42
N ALA A 38 -0.19 -3.01 6.12
CA ALA A 38 -0.15 -3.07 7.58
C ALA A 38 1.12 -2.37 8.09
N ILE A 39 0.96 -1.31 8.88
CA ILE A 39 2.05 -0.50 9.43
C ILE A 39 2.16 -0.69 10.93
N ARG A 40 3.31 -1.17 11.41
CA ARG A 40 3.56 -1.34 12.84
C ARG A 40 3.74 0.02 13.52
N LYS A 41 2.82 0.37 14.42
CA LYS A 41 2.70 1.73 15.03
C LYS A 41 3.94 2.18 15.79
N GLU A 42 4.65 1.22 16.39
CA GLU A 42 5.88 1.45 17.16
C GLU A 42 7.09 1.80 16.29
N CYS A 43 7.07 1.36 15.02
CA CYS A 43 8.21 1.51 14.11
C CYS A 43 8.03 2.69 13.15
N LEU A 44 6.80 2.89 12.66
CA LEU A 44 6.50 3.83 11.59
C LEU A 44 5.26 4.65 11.94
N ARG A 45 5.40 5.97 11.85
CA ARG A 45 4.30 6.93 11.91
C ARG A 45 3.81 7.20 10.50
N VAL A 46 2.50 7.10 10.28
CA VAL A 46 1.90 7.46 8.99
C VAL A 46 1.73 8.97 8.93
N MET A 47 2.29 9.58 7.90
CA MET A 47 2.27 11.02 7.64
C MET A 47 1.20 11.39 6.63
N ASP A 48 1.04 10.58 5.59
CA ASP A 48 0.00 10.74 4.57
C ASP A 48 -0.41 9.38 3.99
N TYR A 49 -1.64 9.32 3.48
CA TYR A 49 -2.20 8.16 2.80
C TYR A 49 -3.02 8.60 1.59
N LYS A 50 -2.68 8.05 0.42
CA LYS A 50 -3.38 8.31 -0.82
C LYS A 50 -3.78 7.02 -1.52
N GLU A 51 -5.00 7.03 -2.04
CA GLU A 51 -5.55 5.98 -2.88
C GLU A 51 -5.53 6.42 -4.33
N LEU A 52 -5.20 5.50 -5.23
CA LEU A 52 -5.17 5.75 -6.66
C LEU A 52 -6.04 4.75 -7.38
N LEU A 53 -6.90 5.25 -8.25
CA LEU A 53 -7.75 4.45 -9.11
C LEU A 53 -7.11 4.38 -10.49
N LEU A 54 -6.66 3.19 -10.89
CA LEU A 54 -6.10 2.92 -12.21
C LEU A 54 -7.25 2.44 -13.12
N ASN A 55 -8.25 3.31 -13.28
CA ASN A 55 -9.58 2.98 -13.82
C ASN A 55 -9.54 2.35 -15.22
N ASP A 56 -8.53 2.71 -16.03
CA ASP A 56 -8.42 2.22 -17.41
C ASP A 56 -7.66 0.88 -17.53
N CYS A 57 -7.19 0.33 -16.40
CA CYS A 57 -6.34 -0.85 -16.38
C CYS A 57 -6.97 -2.04 -15.66
N GLY A 58 -8.26 -2.32 -15.89
CA GLY A 58 -8.94 -3.50 -15.33
C GLY A 58 -9.26 -3.37 -13.84
N ASP A 59 -9.80 -2.21 -13.44
CA ASP A 59 -10.23 -1.91 -12.07
C ASP A 59 -9.10 -2.06 -11.05
N ARG A 60 -7.87 -1.73 -11.45
CA ARG A 60 -6.72 -1.80 -10.57
C ARG A 60 -6.66 -0.52 -9.73
N VAL A 61 -6.05 -0.67 -8.58
CA VAL A 61 -5.92 0.38 -7.59
C VAL A 61 -4.50 0.34 -7.05
N ALA A 62 -4.04 1.43 -6.46
CA ALA A 62 -2.80 1.50 -5.73
C ALA A 62 -2.98 2.28 -4.42
N GLN A 63 -2.16 1.93 -3.43
CA GLN A 63 -2.06 2.63 -2.15
C GLN A 63 -0.66 3.25 -2.05
N LEU A 64 -0.60 4.51 -1.66
CA LEU A 64 0.63 5.23 -1.36
C LEU A 64 0.58 5.68 0.10
N LEU A 65 1.54 5.24 0.92
CA LEU A 65 1.72 5.75 2.27
C LEU A 65 3.04 6.48 2.37
N HIS A 66 2.99 7.71 2.85
CA HIS A 66 4.15 8.41 3.36
C HIS A 66 4.29 8.10 4.85
N VAL A 67 5.42 7.51 5.23
CA VAL A 67 5.69 7.11 6.60
C VAL A 67 7.01 7.69 7.09
N GLN A 68 7.08 7.99 8.37
CA GLN A 68 8.27 8.42 9.07
C GLN A 68 8.68 7.38 10.11
N SER A 69 9.96 7.07 10.19
CA SER A 69 10.47 6.18 11.23
C SER A 69 10.34 6.80 12.62
N ALA A 70 9.78 6.05 13.56
CA ALA A 70 9.68 6.45 14.96
C ALA A 70 11.06 6.52 15.64
N THR A 71 12.01 5.70 15.19
CA THR A 71 13.40 5.71 15.63
C THR A 71 14.34 5.93 14.46
N PRO A 72 15.31 6.84 14.55
CA PRO A 72 16.28 7.04 13.48
C PRO A 72 17.11 5.78 13.25
N PHE A 73 17.15 5.25 12.03
CA PHE A 73 17.99 4.09 11.70
C PHE A 73 19.49 4.47 11.66
N VAL A 74 19.81 5.73 11.36
CA VAL A 74 21.19 6.24 11.32
C VAL A 74 21.37 7.26 12.45
N GLN A 75 22.16 6.89 13.45
CA GLN A 75 22.57 7.81 14.51
C GLN A 75 23.73 8.66 14.01
N ASN A 76 23.45 9.92 13.65
CA ASN A 76 24.50 10.87 13.31
C ASN A 76 24.97 11.60 14.58
N PRO A 77 26.29 11.84 14.78
CA PRO A 77 26.81 12.54 15.95
C PRO A 77 26.30 13.99 16.10
N LYS A 78 25.75 14.56 15.02
CA LYS A 78 25.21 15.93 14.97
C LYS A 78 23.69 16.02 15.20
N GLY A 79 23.07 14.92 15.61
CA GLY A 79 21.62 14.79 15.76
C GLY A 79 21.03 13.81 14.75
N SER A 80 19.92 13.18 15.13
CA SER A 80 19.23 12.23 14.29
C SER A 80 18.18 12.91 13.42
N VAL A 81 18.32 12.80 12.10
CA VAL A 81 17.29 13.26 11.16
C VAL A 81 16.20 12.18 11.08
N PRO A 82 14.91 12.53 11.23
CA PRO A 82 13.81 11.61 10.97
C PRO A 82 13.90 11.06 9.54
N GLN A 83 13.81 9.75 9.38
CA GLN A 83 13.84 9.10 8.07
C GLN A 83 12.43 8.85 7.57
N GLU A 84 12.19 9.15 6.30
CA GLU A 84 10.88 9.06 5.67
C GLU A 84 10.92 8.11 4.47
N PHE A 85 9.81 7.40 4.25
CA PHE A 85 9.67 6.39 3.22
C PHE A 85 8.33 6.56 2.52
N LEU A 86 8.30 6.22 1.23
CA LEU A 86 7.07 5.99 0.49
C LEU A 86 6.87 4.48 0.35
N ILE A 87 5.72 3.99 0.80
CA ILE A 87 5.29 2.61 0.61
C ILE A 87 4.21 2.63 -0.45
N VAL A 88 4.49 1.97 -1.58
CA VAL A 88 3.53 1.80 -2.68
C VAL A 88 3.11 0.34 -2.72
N ASN A 89 1.80 0.09 -2.65
CA ASN A 89 1.23 -1.24 -2.89
C ASN A 89 0.30 -1.18 -4.09
N THR A 90 0.48 -2.11 -5.03
CA THR A 90 -0.39 -2.26 -6.20
C THR A 90 -0.33 -3.70 -6.70
N HIS A 91 -1.38 -4.13 -7.39
CA HIS A 91 -1.42 -5.40 -8.10
C HIS A 91 -1.70 -5.14 -9.58
N LEU A 92 -0.67 -5.28 -10.41
CA LEU A 92 -0.70 -4.96 -11.83
C LEU A 92 -1.65 -5.85 -12.64
N LEU A 93 -1.98 -5.39 -13.85
CA LEU A 93 -2.86 -6.08 -14.76
C LEU A 93 -2.32 -7.47 -15.16
N PHE A 94 -3.22 -8.46 -15.26
CA PHE A 94 -2.97 -9.81 -15.75
C PHE A 94 -3.49 -9.92 -17.21
N PRO A 95 -2.90 -10.75 -18.09
CA PRO A 95 -1.76 -11.66 -17.90
C PRO A 95 -0.40 -10.95 -17.84
N HIS A 96 0.59 -11.61 -17.24
CA HIS A 96 1.98 -11.13 -17.14
C HIS A 96 2.85 -11.56 -18.33
N ASP A 97 2.30 -11.49 -19.54
CA ASP A 97 3.03 -11.70 -20.79
C ASP A 97 3.38 -10.37 -21.47
N SER A 98 4.10 -10.40 -22.59
CA SER A 98 4.52 -9.19 -23.30
C SER A 98 3.37 -8.36 -23.91
N SER A 99 2.16 -8.91 -24.04
CA SER A 99 1.07 -8.22 -24.75
C SER A 99 0.60 -6.94 -24.05
N LEU A 100 0.67 -6.92 -22.71
CA LEU A 100 0.23 -5.79 -21.87
C LEU A 100 1.39 -5.12 -21.11
N CYS A 101 2.64 -5.30 -21.56
CA CYS A 101 3.80 -4.78 -20.84
C CYS A 101 3.81 -3.25 -20.72
N VAL A 102 3.41 -2.54 -21.78
CA VAL A 102 3.31 -1.07 -21.79
C VAL A 102 2.22 -0.58 -20.83
N VAL A 103 1.07 -1.27 -20.80
CA VAL A 103 -0.02 -0.94 -19.87
C VAL A 103 0.47 -1.09 -18.42
N ARG A 104 1.14 -2.19 -18.10
CA ARG A 104 1.71 -2.39 -16.76
C ARG A 104 2.80 -1.38 -16.41
N LEU A 105 3.62 -0.97 -17.39
CA LEU A 105 4.60 0.08 -17.18
C LEU A 105 3.92 1.41 -16.84
N ASN A 106 2.86 1.77 -17.58
CA ASN A 106 2.07 2.97 -17.29
C ASN A 106 1.47 2.93 -15.88
N GLN A 107 0.91 1.78 -15.45
CA GLN A 107 0.40 1.62 -14.08
C GLN A 107 1.46 1.90 -13.01
N VAL A 108 2.71 1.47 -13.23
CA VAL A 108 3.84 1.75 -12.32
C VAL A 108 4.20 3.24 -12.36
N CYS A 109 4.29 3.83 -13.55
CA CYS A 109 4.60 5.26 -13.70
C CYS A 109 3.54 6.14 -13.03
N GLU A 110 2.24 5.87 -13.22
CA GLU A 110 1.14 6.60 -12.58
C GLU A 110 1.20 6.50 -11.05
N SER A 111 1.57 5.32 -10.52
CA SER A 111 1.70 5.10 -9.08
C SER A 111 2.87 5.88 -8.45
N LEU A 112 3.87 6.27 -9.25
CA LEU A 112 5.07 6.97 -8.80
C LEU A 112 5.11 8.46 -9.19
N ALA A 113 4.17 8.93 -10.02
CA ALA A 113 4.15 10.30 -10.53
C ALA A 113 3.50 11.32 -9.57
N ILE A 114 3.47 11.02 -8.27
CA ILE A 114 2.71 11.75 -7.23
C ILE A 114 3.65 12.44 -6.26
#